data_AF-A0A535XWK0-F1
#
_entry.id   AF-A0A535XWK0-F1
#
_cell.length_a   1.000
_cell.length_b   1.000
_cell.length_c   1.000
_cell.angle_alpha   90.00
_cell.angle_beta   90.00
_cell.angle_gamma   90.00
#
_symmetry.space_group_name_H-M   'P 1'
#
loop_
_entity.id
_entity.type
_entity.pdbx_description
1 polymer ?
#
loop_
_entity_poly.entity_id
_entity_poly.type
_entity_poly.pdbx_seq_one_letter_code
_entity_poly.pdbx_strand_id
1 'polypeptide(L)'
;MLERGYLESRHMANMFNMLRANDLIWSNVVNNYLLGKDPPAFDLLYWNADGTRMARAAHSFYLRHTYLDNDLIKPNQVSLKGVPIDLGQIRQDVYAVGTEQDHIVPWRSAWRITQLASGESRFVVGGSGHIAGVINPPSRGRGYWANPQKAASADEWMAGAAQHTGSWWSDWIEWLRPRSGERVAPPSMGSAAHPPVGPAPGRYVLER
;
A
#
# COMPACT_ATOMS: atom_id res chain seq x y z
N MET A 1 20.81 -14.91 -7.88
CA MET A 1 20.69 -14.52 -6.45
C MET A 1 21.70 -15.23 -5.55
N LEU A 2 22.09 -16.48 -5.80
CA LEU A 2 23.03 -17.24 -4.93
C LEU A 2 24.44 -16.61 -4.86
N GLU A 3 24.96 -16.05 -5.95
CA GLU A 3 26.30 -15.43 -5.95
C GLU A 3 26.34 -14.01 -5.37
N ARG A 4 25.28 -13.20 -5.55
CA ARG A 4 25.27 -11.77 -5.14
C ARG A 4 24.59 -11.50 -3.78
N GLY A 5 23.78 -12.42 -3.26
CA GLY A 5 23.11 -12.27 -1.95
C GLY A 5 21.91 -11.31 -1.90
N TYR A 6 21.64 -10.54 -2.95
CA TYR A 6 20.47 -9.65 -3.07
C TYR A 6 19.77 -9.78 -4.44
N LEU A 7 18.54 -9.29 -4.51
CA LEU A 7 17.82 -9.10 -5.78
C LEU A 7 18.14 -7.73 -6.35
N GLU A 8 18.58 -7.69 -7.61
CA GLU A 8 18.79 -6.43 -8.34
C GLU A 8 17.46 -5.70 -8.53
N SER A 9 17.46 -4.38 -8.35
CA SER A 9 16.26 -3.53 -8.46
C SER A 9 15.54 -3.68 -9.80
N ARG A 10 16.30 -3.86 -10.90
CA ARG A 10 15.75 -4.06 -12.25
C ARG A 10 14.84 -5.27 -12.38
N HIS A 11 15.09 -6.36 -11.64
CA HIS A 11 14.22 -7.54 -11.68
C HIS A 11 12.88 -7.31 -10.98
N MET A 12 12.88 -6.57 -9.86
CA MET A 12 11.63 -6.15 -9.21
C MET A 12 10.85 -5.19 -10.12
N ALA A 13 11.51 -4.16 -10.65
CA ALA A 13 10.90 -3.21 -11.57
C ALA A 13 10.27 -3.90 -12.77
N ASN A 14 10.95 -4.88 -13.37
CA ASN A 14 10.41 -5.64 -14.49
C ASN A 14 9.18 -6.47 -14.13
N MET A 15 9.16 -7.09 -12.94
CA MET A 15 7.99 -7.86 -12.48
C MET A 15 6.76 -6.95 -12.30
N PHE A 16 6.94 -5.80 -11.65
CA PHE A 16 5.86 -4.83 -11.45
C PHE A 16 5.42 -4.16 -12.77
N ASN A 17 6.35 -3.84 -13.66
CA ASN A 17 6.02 -3.30 -14.99
C ASN A 17 5.23 -4.31 -15.82
N MET A 18 5.50 -5.62 -15.70
CA MET A 18 4.72 -6.67 -16.36
C MET A 18 3.28 -6.76 -15.83
N LEU A 19 3.03 -6.42 -14.56
CA LEU A 19 1.68 -6.38 -13.98
C LEU A 19 0.82 -5.22 -14.51
N ARG A 20 1.43 -4.22 -15.19
CA ARG A 20 0.71 -3.07 -15.75
C ARG A 20 1.30 -2.59 -17.09
N ALA A 21 1.59 -3.53 -17.99
CA ALA A 21 2.22 -3.23 -19.28
C ALA A 21 1.45 -2.19 -20.12
N ASN A 22 0.11 -2.15 -20.06
CA ASN A 22 -0.69 -1.20 -20.83
C ASN A 22 -0.49 0.27 -20.41
N ASP A 23 -0.46 0.55 -19.11
CA ASP A 23 -0.36 1.93 -18.61
C ASP A 23 1.09 2.40 -18.45
N LEU A 24 2.02 1.49 -18.16
CA LEU A 24 3.44 1.83 -17.90
C LEU A 24 4.35 1.63 -19.12
N ILE A 25 4.00 0.75 -20.06
CA ILE A 25 4.80 0.47 -21.27
C ILE A 25 4.07 0.98 -22.51
N TRP A 26 2.83 0.55 -22.77
CA TRP A 26 2.17 0.82 -24.05
C TRP A 26 1.68 2.26 -24.21
N SER A 27 1.21 2.90 -23.15
CA SER A 27 0.87 4.33 -23.20
C SER A 27 2.10 5.22 -23.45
N ASN A 28 3.29 4.79 -23.01
CA ASN A 28 4.56 5.46 -23.31
C ASN A 28 4.94 5.27 -24.79
N VAL A 29 4.85 4.04 -25.31
CA VAL A 29 5.13 3.73 -26.72
C VAL A 29 4.21 4.50 -27.66
N VAL A 30 2.91 4.56 -27.37
CA VAL A 30 1.96 5.30 -28.23
C VAL A 30 2.20 6.80 -28.17
N ASN A 31 2.30 7.39 -26.98
CA ASN A 31 2.39 8.85 -26.88
C ASN A 31 3.78 9.41 -27.24
N ASN A 32 4.85 8.71 -26.85
CA ASN A 32 6.21 9.24 -26.99
C ASN A 32 6.88 8.77 -28.27
N TYR A 33 6.78 7.48 -28.59
CA TYR A 33 7.42 6.92 -29.77
C TYR A 33 6.61 7.16 -31.04
N LEU A 34 5.30 6.87 -31.04
CA LEU A 34 4.47 7.04 -32.24
C LEU A 34 4.00 8.48 -32.47
N LEU A 35 3.63 9.21 -31.41
CA LEU A 35 3.07 10.56 -31.53
C LEU A 35 4.09 11.68 -31.28
N GLY A 36 5.34 11.34 -30.94
CA GLY A 36 6.43 12.31 -30.74
C GLY A 36 6.16 13.32 -29.63
N LYS A 37 5.28 13.00 -28.68
CA LYS A 37 5.00 13.88 -27.54
C LYS A 37 6.07 13.67 -26.48
N ASP A 38 6.54 14.75 -25.87
CA ASP A 38 7.42 14.64 -24.72
C ASP A 38 6.69 13.89 -23.60
N PRO A 39 7.34 12.90 -22.93
CA PRO A 39 6.77 12.27 -21.76
C PRO A 39 6.48 13.37 -20.73
N PRO A 40 5.24 13.50 -20.23
CA PRO A 40 4.99 14.40 -19.12
C PRO A 40 5.92 14.03 -17.98
N ALA A 41 6.54 15.03 -17.34
CA ALA A 41 7.32 14.85 -16.12
C ALA A 41 6.37 14.37 -15.01
N PHE A 42 6.16 13.07 -14.97
CA PHE A 42 5.22 12.42 -14.10
C PHE A 42 5.99 11.98 -12.86
N ASP A 43 5.75 12.65 -11.74
CA ASP A 43 6.25 12.32 -10.41
C ASP A 43 6.18 10.81 -10.12
N LEU A 44 5.08 10.15 -10.52
CA LEU A 44 4.90 8.71 -10.33
C LEU A 44 5.88 7.86 -11.16
N LEU A 45 6.25 8.30 -12.36
CA LEU A 45 7.24 7.57 -13.17
C LEU A 45 8.64 7.72 -12.61
N TYR A 46 8.97 8.89 -12.05
CA TYR A 46 10.24 9.10 -11.35
C TYR A 46 10.34 8.16 -10.14
N TRP A 47 9.31 8.14 -9.29
CA TRP A 47 9.23 7.23 -8.15
C TRP A 47 9.30 5.75 -8.57
N ASN A 48 8.59 5.36 -9.63
CA ASN A 48 8.56 3.96 -10.09
C ASN A 48 9.91 3.50 -10.67
N ALA A 49 10.69 4.42 -11.25
CA ALA A 49 12.01 4.13 -11.79
C ALA A 49 13.10 4.02 -10.70
N ASP A 50 12.86 4.58 -9.51
CA ASP A 50 13.79 4.57 -8.37
C ASP A 50 13.68 3.28 -7.55
N GLY A 51 14.12 2.18 -8.17
CA GLY A 51 13.98 0.84 -7.61
C GLY A 51 14.95 0.55 -6.47
N THR A 52 14.47 -0.13 -5.42
CA THR A 52 15.29 -0.55 -4.27
C THR A 52 15.74 -2.01 -4.38
N ARG A 53 16.82 -2.36 -3.66
CA ARG A 53 17.31 -3.75 -3.54
C ARG A 53 16.71 -4.41 -2.32
N MET A 54 16.42 -5.71 -2.42
CA MET A 54 15.93 -6.53 -1.31
C MET A 54 16.91 -7.67 -1.00
N ALA A 55 17.16 -7.91 0.29
CA ALA A 55 17.97 -9.05 0.73
C ALA A 55 17.33 -10.37 0.26
N ARG A 56 18.16 -11.32 -0.21
CA ARG A 56 17.67 -12.58 -0.78
C ARG A 56 16.74 -13.34 0.15
N ALA A 57 17.11 -13.46 1.43
CA ALA A 57 16.32 -14.20 2.41
C ALA A 57 14.92 -13.59 2.57
N ALA A 58 14.83 -12.26 2.69
CA ALA A 58 13.55 -11.55 2.80
C ALA A 58 12.71 -11.69 1.52
N HIS A 59 13.32 -11.56 0.35
CA HIS A 59 12.62 -11.72 -0.93
C HIS A 59 12.09 -13.15 -1.13
N SER A 60 12.93 -14.17 -0.91
CA SER A 60 12.52 -15.57 -1.04
C SER A 60 11.45 -15.96 -0.04
N PHE A 61 11.55 -15.46 1.20
CA PHE A 61 10.52 -15.65 2.21
C PHE A 61 9.20 -15.03 1.77
N TYR A 62 9.23 -13.76 1.32
CA TYR A 62 8.05 -13.04 0.87
C TYR A 62 7.32 -13.77 -0.26
N LEU A 63 8.01 -14.09 -1.37
CA LEU A 63 7.36 -14.77 -2.50
C LEU A 63 6.77 -16.13 -2.14
N ARG A 64 7.49 -16.93 -1.35
CA ARG A 64 7.04 -18.28 -0.98
C ARG A 64 5.83 -18.22 -0.06
N HIS A 65 5.94 -17.50 1.06
CA HIS A 65 4.93 -17.55 2.12
C HIS A 65 3.74 -16.60 1.88
N THR A 66 3.78 -15.70 0.89
CA THR A 66 2.64 -14.86 0.52
C THR A 66 2.03 -15.25 -0.82
N TYR A 67 2.79 -15.14 -1.92
CA TYR A 67 2.25 -15.33 -3.27
C TYR A 67 2.02 -16.80 -3.65
N LEU A 68 2.92 -17.71 -3.25
CA LEU A 68 2.80 -19.12 -3.59
C LEU A 68 1.94 -19.88 -2.59
N ASP A 69 2.37 -19.91 -1.33
CA ASP A 69 1.78 -20.79 -0.32
C ASP A 69 0.67 -20.09 0.47
N ASN A 70 0.62 -18.76 0.45
CA ASN A 70 -0.33 -17.93 1.20
C ASN A 70 -0.42 -18.35 2.69
N ASP A 71 0.73 -18.51 3.32
CA ASP A 71 0.85 -19.04 4.69
C ASP A 71 0.49 -18.01 5.76
N LEU A 72 0.61 -16.71 5.47
CA LEU A 72 0.30 -15.66 6.46
C LEU A 72 -1.16 -15.68 6.94
N ILE A 73 -2.10 -16.19 6.14
CA ILE A 73 -3.51 -16.32 6.55
C ILE A 73 -3.79 -17.61 7.33
N LYS A 74 -2.81 -18.51 7.44
CA LYS A 74 -2.91 -19.78 8.15
C LYS A 74 -2.25 -19.60 9.52
N PRO A 75 -3.01 -19.62 10.64
CA PRO A 75 -2.44 -19.40 11.96
C PRO A 75 -1.23 -20.30 12.25
N ASN A 76 -0.16 -19.68 12.75
CA ASN A 76 1.08 -20.32 13.19
C ASN A 76 1.92 -21.01 12.10
N GLN A 77 1.58 -20.89 10.80
CA GLN A 77 2.38 -21.49 9.73
C GLN A 77 3.68 -20.76 9.44
N VAL A 78 3.72 -19.46 9.75
CA VAL A 78 4.92 -18.64 9.65
C VAL A 78 5.43 -18.33 11.06
N SER A 79 6.74 -18.39 11.26
CA SER A 79 7.39 -17.90 12.47
C SER A 79 8.46 -16.87 12.13
N LEU A 80 8.44 -15.74 12.83
CA LEU A 80 9.43 -14.66 12.68
C LEU A 80 10.10 -14.43 14.03
N LYS A 81 11.43 -14.53 14.07
CA LYS A 81 12.23 -14.44 15.31
C LYS A 81 11.75 -15.41 16.41
N GLY A 82 11.32 -16.62 16.02
CA GLY A 82 10.81 -17.65 16.93
C GLY A 82 9.37 -17.45 17.39
N VAL A 83 8.70 -16.38 16.95
CA VAL A 83 7.30 -16.10 17.30
C VAL A 83 6.39 -16.57 16.17
N PRO A 84 5.48 -17.52 16.39
CA PRO A 84 4.51 -17.93 15.39
C PRO A 84 3.52 -16.79 15.12
N ILE A 85 3.14 -16.62 13.85
CA ILE A 85 2.29 -15.52 13.38
C ILE A 85 0.86 -16.01 13.20
N ASP A 86 -0.08 -15.30 13.83
CA ASP A 86 -1.51 -15.48 13.68
C ASP A 86 -2.16 -14.09 13.59
N LEU A 87 -2.75 -13.77 12.42
CA LEU A 87 -3.41 -12.48 12.18
C LEU A 87 -4.63 -12.27 13.10
N GLY A 88 -5.23 -13.35 13.60
CA GLY A 88 -6.30 -13.28 14.59
C GLY A 88 -5.86 -12.68 15.93
N GLN A 89 -4.56 -12.60 16.20
CA GLN A 89 -4.03 -11.93 17.40
C GLN A 89 -3.98 -10.41 17.28
N ILE A 90 -4.28 -9.84 16.11
CA ILE A 90 -4.41 -8.39 15.95
C ILE A 90 -5.73 -7.97 16.59
N ARG A 91 -5.64 -7.34 17.77
CA ARG A 91 -6.80 -6.85 18.55
C ARG A 91 -7.04 -5.35 18.40
N GLN A 92 -6.07 -4.62 17.85
CA GLN A 92 -6.18 -3.18 17.61
C GLN A 92 -7.17 -2.90 16.49
N ASP A 93 -7.83 -1.74 16.54
CA ASP A 93 -8.68 -1.28 15.44
C ASP A 93 -7.85 -1.16 14.16
N VAL A 94 -8.41 -1.63 13.05
CA VAL A 94 -7.76 -1.62 11.74
C VAL A 94 -8.51 -0.67 10.81
N TYR A 95 -7.80 0.27 10.20
CA TYR A 95 -8.28 0.99 9.03
C TYR A 95 -7.58 0.43 7.80
N ALA A 96 -8.34 -0.10 6.86
CA ALA A 96 -7.83 -0.71 5.64
C ALA A 96 -8.45 -0.07 4.41
N VAL A 97 -7.64 0.08 3.36
CA VAL A 97 -8.04 0.67 2.09
C VAL A 97 -7.68 -0.25 0.94
N GLY A 98 -8.64 -0.47 0.03
CA GLY A 98 -8.37 -0.95 -1.32
C GLY A 98 -8.70 0.14 -2.33
N THR A 99 -8.32 -0.02 -3.60
CA THR A 99 -8.83 0.87 -4.66
C THR A 99 -9.60 0.09 -5.72
N GLU A 100 -10.67 0.68 -6.22
CA GLU A 100 -11.67 0.02 -7.07
C GLU A 100 -11.04 -0.67 -8.29
N GLN A 101 -10.09 0.01 -8.93
CA GLN A 101 -9.44 -0.42 -10.17
C GLN A 101 -7.99 -0.87 -9.92
N ASP A 102 -7.67 -1.27 -8.68
CA ASP A 102 -6.35 -1.82 -8.36
C ASP A 102 -6.20 -3.23 -8.94
N HIS A 103 -5.29 -3.38 -9.89
CA HIS A 103 -4.95 -4.67 -10.49
C HIS A 103 -3.72 -5.32 -9.83
N ILE A 104 -2.97 -4.57 -9.01
CA ILE A 104 -1.79 -5.04 -8.28
C ILE A 104 -2.22 -5.65 -6.95
N VAL A 105 -3.08 -4.94 -6.21
CA VAL A 105 -3.69 -5.41 -4.97
C VAL A 105 -5.21 -5.32 -5.11
N PRO A 106 -5.86 -6.35 -5.69
CA PRO A 106 -7.31 -6.34 -5.85
C PRO A 106 -8.01 -6.04 -4.53
N TRP A 107 -8.90 -5.05 -4.51
CA TRP A 107 -9.53 -4.59 -3.26
C TRP A 107 -10.30 -5.70 -2.55
N ARG A 108 -10.83 -6.69 -3.27
CA ARG A 108 -11.45 -7.89 -2.69
C ARG A 108 -10.48 -8.72 -1.85
N SER A 109 -9.23 -8.82 -2.28
CA SER A 109 -8.16 -9.48 -1.51
C SER A 109 -7.80 -8.66 -0.29
N ALA A 110 -7.70 -7.32 -0.42
CA ALA A 110 -7.46 -6.42 0.70
C ALA A 110 -8.59 -6.47 1.74
N TRP A 111 -9.86 -6.55 1.30
CA TRP A 111 -11.05 -6.61 2.15
C TRP A 111 -11.02 -7.78 3.14
N ARG A 112 -10.35 -8.88 2.79
CA ARG A 112 -10.22 -10.06 3.66
C ARG A 112 -9.61 -9.75 5.02
N ILE A 113 -8.86 -8.63 5.17
CA ILE A 113 -8.34 -8.22 6.48
C ILE A 113 -9.45 -8.05 7.52
N THR A 114 -10.66 -7.63 7.09
CA THR A 114 -11.86 -7.50 7.94
C THR A 114 -12.32 -8.82 8.55
N GLN A 115 -11.87 -9.95 7.99
CA GLN A 115 -12.20 -11.30 8.42
C GLN A 115 -11.02 -12.00 9.12
N LEU A 116 -9.81 -11.45 9.00
CA LEU A 116 -8.57 -12.05 9.49
C LEU A 116 -8.12 -11.44 10.81
N ALA A 117 -8.29 -10.13 10.98
CA ALA A 117 -8.00 -9.45 12.25
C ALA A 117 -9.17 -9.59 13.21
N SER A 118 -8.88 -9.74 14.51
CA SER A 118 -9.93 -9.77 15.55
C SER A 118 -10.38 -8.38 16.01
N GLY A 119 -9.57 -7.36 15.79
CA GLY A 119 -9.92 -5.97 16.08
C GLY A 119 -11.00 -5.43 15.13
N GLU A 120 -11.70 -4.37 15.56
CA GLU A 120 -12.72 -3.74 14.74
C GLU A 120 -12.07 -3.14 13.49
N SER A 121 -12.60 -3.52 12.32
CA SER A 121 -12.02 -3.16 11.03
C SER A 121 -12.92 -2.19 10.27
N ARG A 122 -12.40 -1.03 9.93
CA ARG A 122 -12.99 -0.09 8.95
C ARG A 122 -12.34 -0.34 7.60
N PHE A 123 -13.13 -0.73 6.62
CA PHE A 123 -12.66 -0.88 5.24
C PHE A 123 -13.24 0.23 4.37
N VAL A 124 -12.42 0.76 3.45
CA VAL A 124 -12.82 1.77 2.46
C VAL A 124 -12.26 1.39 1.10
N VAL A 125 -13.03 1.66 0.04
CA VAL A 125 -12.55 1.50 -1.35
C VAL A 125 -12.38 2.89 -1.96
N GLY A 126 -11.14 3.29 -2.26
CA GLY A 126 -10.88 4.52 -3.01
C GLY A 126 -11.18 4.35 -4.51
N GLY A 127 -11.66 5.40 -5.17
CA GLY A 127 -11.80 5.40 -6.63
C GLY A 127 -10.45 5.37 -7.35
N SER A 128 -10.43 4.85 -8.58
CA SER A 128 -9.24 4.69 -9.45
C SER A 128 -8.32 3.50 -9.09
N GLY A 129 -7.16 3.42 -9.75
CA GLY A 129 -6.20 2.32 -9.64
C GLY A 129 -5.12 2.55 -8.58
N HIS A 130 -4.22 1.57 -8.41
CA HIS A 130 -3.25 1.45 -7.32
C HIS A 130 -2.71 2.78 -6.75
N ILE A 131 -1.91 3.52 -7.55
CA ILE A 131 -1.29 4.76 -7.06
C ILE A 131 -2.31 5.91 -7.04
N ALA A 132 -3.11 6.07 -8.10
CA ALA A 132 -4.00 7.22 -8.25
C ALA A 132 -5.16 7.22 -7.25
N GLY A 133 -5.57 6.05 -6.75
CA GLY A 133 -6.60 5.88 -5.73
C GLY A 133 -6.06 6.00 -4.31
N VAL A 134 -4.82 5.55 -4.05
CA VAL A 134 -4.17 5.71 -2.74
C VAL A 134 -3.70 7.16 -2.55
N ILE A 135 -2.99 7.72 -3.55
CA ILE A 135 -2.51 9.10 -3.56
C ILE A 135 -3.62 10.00 -4.12
N ASN A 136 -4.63 10.23 -3.30
CA ASN A 136 -5.84 10.94 -3.65
C ASN A 136 -5.99 12.17 -2.73
N PRO A 137 -5.29 13.29 -2.99
CA PRO A 137 -5.38 14.46 -2.11
C PRO A 137 -6.80 15.06 -2.11
N PRO A 138 -7.27 15.65 -1.00
CA PRO A 138 -8.62 16.22 -0.90
C PRO A 138 -8.96 17.24 -1.99
N SER A 139 -7.97 17.97 -2.53
CA SER A 139 -8.14 18.92 -3.62
C SER A 139 -8.45 18.28 -4.98
N ARG A 140 -8.20 16.98 -5.16
CA ARG A 140 -8.41 16.22 -6.41
C ARG A 140 -9.12 14.89 -6.16
N GLY A 141 -10.10 14.92 -5.25
CA GLY A 141 -10.83 13.74 -4.79
C GLY A 141 -11.47 12.92 -5.90
N ARG A 142 -11.19 11.62 -5.92
CA ARG A 142 -11.71 10.65 -6.91
C ARG A 142 -12.94 9.86 -6.46
N GLY A 143 -13.53 10.24 -5.34
CA GLY A 143 -14.60 9.48 -4.67
C GLY A 143 -14.07 8.24 -3.94
N TYR A 144 -14.93 7.68 -3.08
CA TYR A 144 -14.67 6.44 -2.36
C TYR A 144 -15.98 5.77 -1.92
N TRP A 145 -15.91 4.51 -1.51
CA TRP A 145 -17.03 3.76 -0.95
C TRP A 145 -16.72 3.34 0.48
N ALA A 146 -17.70 3.51 1.36
CA ALA A 146 -17.63 3.06 2.74
C ALA A 146 -18.92 2.35 3.12
N ASN A 147 -18.78 1.27 3.88
CA ASN A 147 -19.90 0.53 4.42
C ASN A 147 -19.67 0.30 5.92
N PRO A 148 -20.53 0.84 6.80
CA PRO A 148 -20.42 0.62 8.24
C PRO A 148 -20.88 -0.78 8.68
N GLN A 149 -21.57 -1.53 7.80
CA GLN A 149 -22.12 -2.84 8.12
C GLN A 149 -21.09 -3.94 7.89
N LYS A 150 -21.16 -4.97 8.73
CA LYS A 150 -20.46 -6.25 8.51
C LYS A 150 -21.12 -6.96 7.31
N ALA A 151 -20.33 -7.64 6.51
CA ALA A 151 -20.78 -8.41 5.36
C ALA A 151 -20.06 -9.76 5.33
N ALA A 152 -20.70 -10.79 4.78
CA ALA A 152 -20.11 -12.11 4.65
C ALA A 152 -19.16 -12.22 3.44
N SER A 153 -19.28 -11.31 2.48
CA SER A 153 -18.41 -11.25 1.30
C SER A 153 -18.06 -9.81 0.89
N ALA A 154 -16.99 -9.67 0.13
CA ALA A 154 -16.57 -8.38 -0.42
C ALA A 154 -17.63 -7.80 -1.38
N ASP A 155 -18.30 -8.63 -2.17
CA ASP A 155 -19.34 -8.16 -3.10
C ASP A 155 -20.60 -7.69 -2.37
N GLU A 156 -21.01 -8.40 -1.32
CA GLU A 156 -22.08 -7.95 -0.42
C GLU A 156 -21.69 -6.64 0.29
N TRP A 157 -20.44 -6.55 0.76
CA TRP A 157 -19.92 -5.31 1.36
C TRP A 157 -20.04 -4.13 0.39
N MET A 158 -19.66 -4.32 -0.88
CA MET A 158 -19.74 -3.27 -1.90
C MET A 158 -21.20 -2.93 -2.25
N ALA A 159 -22.08 -3.92 -2.36
CA ALA A 159 -23.50 -3.70 -2.65
C ALA A 159 -24.21 -2.86 -1.58
N GLY A 160 -23.78 -2.97 -0.31
CA GLY A 160 -24.26 -2.13 0.78
C GLY A 160 -23.47 -0.84 1.01
N ALA A 161 -22.41 -0.58 0.24
CA ALA A 161 -21.54 0.57 0.46
C ALA A 161 -22.15 1.86 -0.09
N ALA A 162 -22.05 2.93 0.70
CA ALA A 162 -22.39 4.27 0.23
C ALA A 162 -21.22 4.85 -0.56
N GLN A 163 -21.53 5.46 -1.71
CA GLN A 163 -20.54 6.23 -2.47
C GLN A 163 -20.44 7.65 -1.89
N HIS A 164 -19.21 8.08 -1.64
CA HIS A 164 -18.86 9.40 -1.17
C HIS A 164 -18.03 10.13 -2.23
N THR A 165 -18.23 11.43 -2.36
CA THR A 165 -17.39 12.29 -3.20
C THR A 165 -16.12 12.68 -2.45
N GLY A 166 -15.10 13.18 -3.17
CA GLY A 166 -13.87 13.66 -2.55
C GLY A 166 -12.82 12.58 -2.30
N SER A 167 -11.98 12.77 -1.28
CA SER A 167 -10.90 11.83 -0.93
C SER A 167 -11.26 10.99 0.28
N TRP A 168 -10.89 9.71 0.25
CA TRP A 168 -10.97 8.83 1.42
C TRP A 168 -10.04 9.26 2.56
N TRP A 169 -9.05 10.14 2.33
CA TRP A 169 -8.18 10.65 3.40
C TRP A 169 -8.98 11.40 4.47
N SER A 170 -10.05 12.10 4.08
CA SER A 170 -10.93 12.79 5.04
C SER A 170 -11.59 11.79 5.99
N ASP A 171 -12.08 10.68 5.45
CA ASP A 171 -12.68 9.59 6.21
C ASP A 171 -11.67 8.96 7.20
N TRP A 172 -10.45 8.70 6.73
CA TRP A 172 -9.37 8.20 7.56
C TRP A 172 -9.00 9.16 8.69
N ILE A 173 -8.91 10.46 8.41
CA ILE A 173 -8.61 11.49 9.41
C ILE A 173 -9.73 11.57 10.47
N GLU A 174 -11.00 11.46 10.06
CA GLU A 174 -12.14 11.42 10.98
C GLU A 174 -12.11 10.18 11.87
N TRP A 175 -11.78 9.02 11.30
CA TRP A 175 -11.59 7.79 12.06
C TRP A 175 -10.41 7.85 13.03
N LEU A 176 -9.31 8.48 12.62
CA LEU A 176 -8.07 8.57 13.40
C LEU A 176 -8.17 9.58 14.55
N ARG A 177 -8.89 10.70 14.36
CA ARG A 177 -9.00 11.80 15.33
C ARG A 177 -9.34 11.36 16.76
N PRO A 178 -10.41 10.58 17.03
CA PRO A 178 -10.71 10.13 18.39
C PRO A 178 -9.69 9.13 18.94
N ARG A 179 -8.84 8.55 18.08
CA ARG A 179 -7.79 7.57 18.43
C ARG A 179 -6.41 8.21 18.65
N SER A 180 -6.27 9.51 18.42
CA SER A 180 -5.00 10.25 18.52
C SER A 180 -4.82 11.03 19.82
N GLY A 181 -5.75 10.87 20.79
CA GLY A 181 -5.71 11.63 22.04
C GLY A 181 -6.03 13.12 21.87
N GLU A 182 -5.73 13.90 22.90
CA GLU A 182 -5.99 15.34 22.91
C GLU A 182 -5.02 16.10 22.00
N ARG A 183 -5.48 17.24 21.48
CA ARG A 183 -4.65 18.13 20.69
C ARG A 183 -3.70 18.90 21.60
N VAL A 184 -2.41 18.73 21.36
CA VAL A 184 -1.34 19.44 22.07
C VAL A 184 -0.45 20.20 21.08
N ALA A 185 0.32 21.15 21.59
CA ALA A 185 1.38 21.78 20.79
C ALA A 185 2.39 20.71 20.34
N PRO A 186 2.94 20.81 19.11
CA PRO A 186 3.91 19.84 18.63
C PRO A 186 5.16 19.87 19.52
N PRO A 187 5.72 18.70 19.89
CA PRO A 187 6.96 18.64 20.65
C PRO A 187 8.14 19.17 19.81
N SER A 188 9.26 19.47 20.47
CA SER A 188 10.52 19.76 19.78
C SER A 188 10.96 18.59 18.90
N MET A 189 11.70 18.87 17.83
CA MET A 189 12.28 17.83 16.99
C MET A 189 13.32 17.01 17.76
N GLY A 190 13.05 15.71 17.92
CA GLY A 190 13.92 14.79 18.65
C GLY A 190 13.84 14.94 20.17
N SER A 191 14.77 14.28 20.86
CA SER A 191 14.90 14.32 22.32
C SER A 191 16.37 14.11 22.72
N ALA A 192 16.70 14.19 24.02
CA ALA A 192 18.06 13.89 24.49
C ALA A 192 18.49 12.45 24.17
N ALA A 193 17.56 11.49 24.24
CA ALA A 193 17.83 10.08 23.87
C ALA A 193 17.88 9.87 22.34
N HIS A 194 17.23 10.76 21.57
CA HIS A 194 17.14 10.70 20.11
C HIS A 194 17.41 12.08 19.50
N PRO A 195 18.68 12.55 19.51
CA PRO A 195 19.01 13.87 18.99
C PRO A 195 18.79 13.93 17.46
N PRO A 196 18.38 15.08 16.91
CA PRO A 196 18.27 15.26 15.47
C PRO A 196 19.60 14.96 14.76
N VAL A 197 19.55 14.16 13.69
CA VAL A 197 20.74 13.73 12.93
C VAL A 197 20.95 14.50 11.63
N GLY A 198 19.99 15.33 11.22
CA GLY A 198 20.00 16.11 9.99
C GLY A 198 18.58 16.44 9.50
N PRO A 199 18.42 17.33 8.51
CA PRO A 199 17.12 17.62 7.93
C PRO A 199 16.57 16.44 7.12
N ALA A 200 15.24 16.32 7.07
CA ALA A 200 14.56 15.47 6.09
C ALA A 200 14.89 15.94 4.65
N PRO A 201 14.93 15.05 3.64
CA PRO A 201 14.51 13.65 3.67
C PRO A 201 15.61 12.66 4.11
N GLY A 202 16.76 13.17 4.55
CA GLY A 202 17.90 12.35 4.95
C GLY A 202 18.68 11.77 3.77
N ARG A 203 19.62 10.86 4.07
CA ARG A 203 20.57 10.31 3.08
C ARG A 203 20.14 9.00 2.42
N TYR A 204 19.44 8.12 3.14
CA TYR A 204 19.12 6.78 2.65
C TYR A 204 18.21 6.76 1.42
N VAL A 205 17.33 7.76 1.29
CA VAL A 205 16.46 7.91 0.10
C VAL A 205 17.22 8.37 -1.14
N LEU A 206 18.48 8.80 -1.00
CA LEU A 206 19.32 9.31 -2.10
C LEU A 206 20.33 8.26 -2.61
N GLU A 207 20.35 7.07 -2.02
CA GLU A 207 21.22 5.96 -2.39
C GLU A 207 20.80 5.33 -3.74
N ARG A 208 21.75 4.74 -4.49
CA ARG A 208 21.54 4.13 -5.82
C ARG A 208 22.03 2.67 -5.92
#